data_AF-A0ABD0Q7J7-F1
#
_entry.id   AF-A0ABD0Q7J7-F1
#
_cell.length_a   1.000
_cell.length_b   1.000
_cell.length_c   1.000
_cell.angle_alpha   90.00
_cell.angle_beta   90.00
_cell.angle_gamma   90.00
#
_symmetry.space_group_name_H-M   'P 1'
#
loop_
_entity.id
_entity.type
_entity.pdbx_description
1 polymer ?
#
loop_
_entity_poly.entity_id
_entity_poly.type
_entity_poly.pdbx_seq_one_letter_code
_entity_poly.pdbx_strand_id
1 'polypeptide(L)' 'GENAANLANELAKHTKGAIFAGDISSTMRLMEQLVDILDAQLQELRPSEKDSTGRSFNK' A
#
# COMPACT_ATOMS: atom_id res chain seq x y z
N GLY A 1 -10.39 -8.14 -0.39
CA GLY A 1 -8.97 -7.76 -0.28
C GLY A 1 -8.92 -6.31 0.09
N GLU A 2 -8.39 -6.00 1.26
CA GLU A 2 -8.11 -4.63 1.67
C GLU A 2 -7.00 -4.06 0.76
N ASN A 3 -7.15 -2.81 0.34
CA ASN A 3 -6.18 -2.10 -0.52
C ASN A 3 -5.58 -0.96 0.32
N ALA A 4 -4.31 -0.63 0.09
CA ALA A 4 -3.60 0.43 0.82
C ALA A 4 -4.39 1.76 0.89
N ALA A 5 -5.00 2.19 -0.20
CA ALA A 5 -5.81 3.41 -0.25
C ALA A 5 -7.01 3.40 0.70
N ASN A 6 -7.67 2.24 0.88
CA ASN A 6 -8.80 2.12 1.79
C ASN A 6 -8.33 2.21 3.25
N LEU A 7 -7.23 1.51 3.59
CA LEU A 7 -6.64 1.55 4.92
C LEU A 7 -6.11 2.95 5.26
N ALA A 8 -5.47 3.63 4.30
CA ALA A 8 -5.02 5.02 4.45
C ALA A 8 -6.18 6.00 4.70
N ASN A 9 -7.31 5.82 4.01
CA ASN A 9 -8.49 6.65 4.24
C ASN A 9 -9.09 6.44 5.63
N GLU A 10 -9.07 5.20 6.15
CA GLU A 10 -9.57 4.90 7.50
C GLU A 10 -8.66 5.49 8.58
N LEU A 11 -7.34 5.32 8.43
CA LEU A 11 -6.33 5.98 9.25
C LEU A 11 -6.52 7.51 9.29
N ALA A 12 -6.76 8.12 8.14
CA ALA A 12 -6.98 9.56 8.02
C ALA A 12 -8.29 10.04 8.70
N LYS A 13 -9.31 9.18 8.85
CA LYS A 13 -10.52 9.54 9.62
C LYS A 13 -10.26 9.44 11.11
N HIS A 14 -9.59 8.38 11.56
CA HIS A 14 -9.28 8.15 12.97
C HIS A 14 -8.40 9.25 13.58
N THR A 15 -7.56 9.87 12.77
CA THR A 15 -6.61 10.91 13.21
C THR A 15 -7.14 12.34 13.16
N LYS A 16 -8.38 12.56 12.71
CA LYS A 16 -8.99 13.91 12.61
C LYS A 16 -9.69 14.38 13.89
N GLY A 17 -9.97 13.46 14.81
CA GLY A 17 -10.70 13.74 16.04
C GLY A 17 -9.80 13.99 17.24
N ALA A 18 -10.39 13.96 18.44
CA ALA A 18 -9.61 13.92 19.68
C ALA A 18 -8.78 12.63 19.71
N ILE A 19 -7.48 12.78 20.00
CA ILE A 19 -6.51 11.68 20.02
C ILE A 19 -6.17 11.34 21.46
N PHE A 20 -6.32 10.07 21.82
CA PHE A 20 -5.94 9.53 23.11
C PHE A 20 -4.66 8.69 22.97
N ALA A 21 -3.97 8.42 24.07
CA ALA A 21 -2.70 7.67 24.05
C ALA A 21 -2.81 6.29 23.38
N GLY A 22 -3.97 5.61 23.53
CA GLY A 22 -4.26 4.34 22.86
C GLY A 22 -4.35 4.46 21.33
N ASP A 23 -4.81 5.61 20.82
CA ASP A 23 -4.95 5.86 19.39
C ASP A 23 -3.60 6.02 18.70
N ILE A 24 -2.58 6.51 19.42
CA ILE A 24 -1.23 6.67 18.87
C ILE A 24 -0.63 5.30 18.54
N SER A 25 -0.73 4.36 19.47
CA SER A 25 -0.17 3.01 19.29
C SER A 25 -0.95 2.22 18.24
N SER A 26 -2.28 2.35 18.20
CA SER A 26 -3.10 1.68 17.18
C SER A 26 -2.89 2.27 15.79
N THR A 27 -2.76 3.59 15.67
CA THR A 27 -2.46 4.29 14.42
C THR A 27 -1.09 3.88 13.86
N MET A 28 -0.05 3.80 14.70
CA MET A 28 1.26 3.32 14.28
C MET A 28 1.21 1.91 13.70
N ARG A 29 0.53 0.98 14.40
CA ARG A 29 0.37 -0.40 13.92
C ARG A 29 -0.40 -0.50 12.60
N LEU A 30 -1.36 0.39 12.37
CA LEU A 30 -2.10 0.43 11.11
C LEU A 30 -1.26 1.07 9.98
N MET A 31 -0.39 2.04 10.29
CA MET A 31 0.57 2.60 9.33
C MET A 31 1.61 1.56 8.89
N GLU A 32 2.09 0.71 9.80
CA GLU A 32 2.98 -0.41 9.45
C GLU A 32 2.31 -1.35 8.43
N GLN A 33 1.07 -1.76 8.71
CA GLN A 33 0.28 -2.59 7.78
C GLN A 33 0.04 -1.90 6.44
N LEU A 34 -0.19 -0.58 6.44
CA LEU A 34 -0.35 0.20 5.22
C LEU A 34 0.90 0.15 4.35
N VAL A 35 2.09 0.26 4.94
CA VAL A 35 3.37 0.19 4.21
C VAL A 35 3.55 -1.19 3.59
N ASP A 36 3.27 -2.26 4.34
CA ASP A 36 3.40 -3.64 3.85
C ASP A 36 2.46 -3.92 2.67
N ILE A 37 1.18 -3.52 2.78
CA ILE A 37 0.19 -3.71 1.72
C ILE A 37 0.57 -2.88 0.49
N LEU A 38 1.02 -1.64 0.68
CA LEU A 38 1.43 -0.78 -0.43
C LEU A 38 2.65 -1.35 -1.17
N ASP A 39 3.65 -1.87 -0.44
CA ASP A 39 4.81 -2.50 -1.08
C ASP A 39 4.40 -3.74 -1.88
N ALA A 40 3.54 -4.61 -1.34
CA ALA A 40 3.02 -5.75 -2.07
C ALA A 40 2.28 -5.34 -3.35
N GLN A 41 1.42 -4.32 -3.27
CA GLN A 41 0.70 -3.81 -4.44
C GLN A 41 1.63 -3.18 -5.48
N LEU A 42 2.67 -2.47 -5.04
CA LEU A 42 3.68 -1.92 -5.95
C LEU A 42 4.52 -3.02 -6.60
N GLN A 43 4.83 -4.10 -5.86
CA GLN A 43 5.51 -5.28 -6.39
C GLN A 43 4.72 -5.94 -7.51
N GLU A 44 3.40 -6.10 -7.35
CA GLU A 44 2.51 -6.65 -8.38
C GLU A 44 2.46 -5.79 -9.65
N LEU A 45 2.63 -4.47 -9.51
CA LEU A 45 2.64 -3.52 -10.63
C LEU A 45 4.02 -3.34 -11.28
N ARG A 46 5.09 -3.92 -10.71
CA ARG A 46 6.42 -3.83 -11.33
C ARG A 46 6.40 -4.58 -12.66
N PRO A 47 6.67 -3.90 -13.79
CA PRO A 47 6.79 -4.59 -15.05
C PRO A 47 7.93 -5.62 -14.96
N SER A 48 7.61 -6.88 -15.21
CA SER A 48 8.62 -7.93 -15.26
C SER A 48 9.45 -7.77 -16.55
N GLU A 49 10.75 -8.03 -16.50
CA GLU A 49 11.62 -8.01 -17.70
C GLU A 49 11.12 -8.97 -18.80
N LYS A 50 10.27 -9.94 -18.43
CA LYS A 50 9.60 -10.88 -19.35
C LYS A 50 8.57 -10.24 -20.29
N ASP A 51 7.93 -9.13 -19.91
CA ASP A 51 6.99 -8.41 -20.81
C ASP A 51 7.71 -7.52 -21.83
N SER A 52 8.98 -7.21 -21.60
CA SER A 52 9.76 -6.29 -22.44
C SER A 52 10.48 -7.00 -23.60
N THR A 53 10.55 -8.34 -23.60
CA THR A 53 11.32 -9.13 -24.58
C THR A 53 10.48 -9.69 -25.74
N GLY A 54 9.20 -9.32 -25.86
CA GLY A 54 8.28 -9.85 -26.87
C GLY A 54 8.19 -9.11 -28.22
N ARG A 55 9.01 -8.07 -28.48
CA ARG A 55 9.02 -7.35 -29.78
C ARG A 55 10.36 -7.46 -30.49
N SER A 56 10.94 -8.66 -30.56
CA SER A 56 11.88 -8.96 -31.64
C SER A 56 11.06 -9.44 -32.84
N PHE A 57 10.64 -8.51 -33.70
CA PHE A 57 10.22 -8.87 -35.05
C PHE A 57 11.47 -9.34 -35.79
N ASN A 58 11.61 -10.65 -35.87
CA ASN A 58 12.70 -11.31 -36.55
C ASN A 58 12.53 -11.10 -38.07
N LYS A 59 13.50 -10.39 -38.64
CA LYS A 59 14.04 -10.40 -40.01
C LYS A 59 13.13 -10.15 -41.22
#